data_AF-A0A7Y7IYY5-F1
#
_entry.id   AF-A0A7Y7IYY5-F1
#
_cell.length_a   1.000
_cell.length_b   1.000
_cell.length_c   1.000
_cell.angle_alpha   90.00
_cell.angle_beta   90.00
_cell.angle_gamma   90.00
#
_symmetry.space_group_name_H-M   'P 1'
#
loop_
_entity.id
_entity.type
_entity.pdbx_description
1 polymer ?
#
loop_
_entity_poly.entity_id
_entity_poly.type
_entity_poly.pdbx_seq_one_letter_code
_entity_poly.pdbx_strand_id
1 'polypeptide(L)'
;GAGLGGAHVLASTQQFAMISPDNAPRALQQSGLTPDQQARILAGIRRREYRLVQMPLYDEGGQGGVVTVTSGGISQTVPLTPRPRTVLLPIRISGQVDIAPVTDPGLAGVAPGAITVLGPTPLPVIHRDEMLVLDVIVQ
;
A
#
# COMPACT_ATOMS: atom_id res chain seq x y z
N GLY A 1 33.66 -3.49 11.87
CA GLY A 1 33.04 -3.08 10.60
C GLY A 1 31.58 -2.85 10.86
N ALA A 2 31.07 -1.66 10.57
CA ALA A 2 29.66 -1.33 10.76
C ALA A 2 28.84 -2.01 9.66
N GLY A 3 28.15 -3.09 10.00
CA GLY A 3 27.07 -3.62 9.17
C GLY A 3 25.82 -2.79 9.44
N LEU A 4 25.53 -1.84 8.57
CA LEU A 4 24.19 -1.27 8.50
C LEU A 4 23.27 -2.42 8.06
N GLY A 5 22.48 -2.96 8.99
CA GLY A 5 21.51 -4.01 8.71
C GLY A 5 20.54 -3.52 7.65
N GLY A 6 20.78 -3.92 6.41
CA GLY A 6 19.93 -3.57 5.29
C GLY A 6 18.65 -4.37 5.43
N ALA A 7 17.51 -3.68 5.55
CA ALA A 7 16.23 -4.36 5.49
C ALA A 7 16.17 -5.18 4.20
N HIS A 8 15.82 -6.47 4.31
CA HIS A 8 15.68 -7.35 3.17
C HIS A 8 14.43 -6.95 2.39
N VAL A 9 14.60 -6.61 1.11
CA VAL A 9 13.51 -6.15 0.26
C VAL A 9 12.89 -7.33 -0.48
N LEU A 10 11.61 -7.54 -0.26
CA LEU A 10 10.76 -8.43 -1.05
C LEU A 10 10.17 -7.60 -2.19
N ALA A 11 10.25 -8.07 -3.43
CA ALA A 11 9.69 -7.36 -4.58
C ALA A 11 8.50 -8.14 -5.14
N SER A 12 7.42 -7.46 -5.52
CA SER A 12 6.29 -8.08 -6.24
C SER A 12 5.59 -7.07 -7.14
N THR A 13 5.19 -7.50 -8.34
CA THR A 13 4.47 -6.62 -9.29
C THR A 13 2.98 -6.96 -9.28
N GLN A 14 2.12 -5.96 -9.10
CA GLN A 14 0.67 -6.15 -9.00
C GLN A 14 -0.10 -5.12 -9.85
N GLN A 15 -1.26 -5.53 -10.35
CA GLN A 15 -2.14 -4.70 -11.17
C GLN A 15 -3.37 -4.27 -10.39
N PHE A 16 -3.62 -2.97 -10.30
CA PHE A 16 -4.75 -2.42 -9.55
C PHE A 16 -5.60 -1.48 -10.39
N ALA A 17 -6.89 -1.43 -10.05
CA ALA A 17 -7.84 -0.56 -10.73
C ALA A 17 -7.53 0.91 -10.43
N MET A 18 -7.45 1.72 -11.48
CA MET A 18 -7.32 3.16 -11.36
C MET A 18 -8.66 3.80 -10.97
N ILE A 19 -8.61 4.73 -10.01
CA ILE A 19 -9.69 5.69 -9.79
C ILE A 19 -9.50 6.84 -10.77
N SER A 20 -10.51 7.07 -11.62
CA SER A 20 -10.47 8.18 -12.58
C SER A 20 -10.30 9.53 -11.87
N PRO A 21 -9.62 10.50 -12.49
CA PRO A 21 -9.42 11.82 -11.90
C PRO A 21 -10.71 12.51 -11.46
N ASP A 22 -11.82 12.31 -12.19
CA ASP A 22 -13.14 12.87 -11.88
C ASP A 22 -13.76 12.25 -10.62
N ASN A 23 -13.47 10.97 -10.34
CA ASN A 23 -13.95 10.25 -9.16
C ASN A 23 -13.01 10.37 -7.95
N ALA A 24 -11.77 10.82 -8.16
CA ALA A 24 -10.76 10.94 -7.12
C ALA A 24 -11.19 11.81 -5.92
N PRO A 25 -11.84 12.98 -6.08
CA PRO A 25 -12.30 13.78 -4.94
C PRO A 25 -13.26 13.02 -4.04
N ARG A 26 -14.21 12.28 -4.63
CA ARG A 26 -15.18 11.49 -3.89
C ARG A 26 -14.53 10.34 -3.15
N ALA A 27 -13.61 9.62 -3.81
CA ALA A 27 -12.88 8.53 -3.18
C ALA A 27 -12.03 9.02 -2.00
N LEU A 28 -11.31 10.14 -2.17
CA LEU A 28 -10.49 10.74 -1.12
C LEU A 28 -11.33 11.21 0.07
N GLN A 29 -12.52 11.77 -0.15
CA GLN A 29 -13.44 12.15 0.94
C GLN A 29 -13.94 10.94 1.73
N GLN A 30 -14.09 9.78 1.08
CA GLN A 30 -14.48 8.53 1.71
C GLN A 30 -13.30 7.77 2.34
N SER A 31 -12.08 8.32 2.21
CA SER A 31 -10.87 7.75 2.79
C SER A 31 -10.64 8.25 4.21
N GLY A 32 -9.79 7.56 4.96
CA GLY A 32 -9.32 8.01 6.27
C GLY A 32 -8.19 9.06 6.20
N LEU A 33 -7.90 9.64 5.02
CA LEU A 33 -6.83 10.62 4.83
C LEU A 33 -7.22 11.99 5.38
N THR A 34 -6.24 12.74 5.87
CA THR A 34 -6.47 14.11 6.37
C THR A 34 -6.80 15.08 5.23
N PRO A 35 -7.49 16.21 5.50
CA PRO A 35 -7.80 17.20 4.47
C PRO A 35 -6.57 17.70 3.71
N ASP A 36 -5.44 17.89 4.39
CA ASP A 36 -4.17 18.30 3.77
C ASP A 36 -3.61 17.23 2.82
N GLN A 37 -3.68 15.95 3.23
CA GLN A 37 -3.28 14.83 2.38
C GLN A 37 -4.19 14.73 1.15
N GLN A 38 -5.51 14.85 1.32
CA GLN A 38 -6.47 14.84 0.22
C GLN A 38 -6.19 15.97 -0.78
N ALA A 39 -5.96 17.20 -0.29
CA ALA A 39 -5.64 18.35 -1.12
C ALA A 39 -4.33 18.15 -1.91
N ARG A 40 -3.29 17.61 -1.25
CA ARG A 40 -2.00 17.29 -1.89
C ARG A 40 -2.14 16.25 -3.00
N ILE A 41 -2.90 15.18 -2.76
CA ILE A 41 -3.16 14.15 -3.76
C ILE A 41 -3.94 14.74 -4.94
N LEU A 42 -5.01 15.49 -4.67
CA LEU A 42 -5.82 16.11 -5.71
C LEU A 42 -5.01 17.07 -6.58
N ALA A 43 -4.13 17.87 -5.99
CA ALA A 43 -3.24 18.74 -6.74
C ALA A 43 -2.33 17.95 -7.68
N GLY A 44 -1.73 16.85 -7.22
CA GLY A 44 -0.88 16.00 -8.06
C GLY A 44 -1.65 15.25 -9.15
N ILE A 45 -2.89 14.81 -8.88
CA ILE A 45 -3.77 14.22 -9.91
C ILE A 45 -4.08 15.24 -11.01
N ARG A 46 -4.43 16.49 -10.65
CA ARG A 46 -4.70 17.57 -11.62
C ARG A 46 -3.47 17.89 -12.48
N ARG A 47 -2.27 17.85 -11.88
CA ARG A 47 -0.99 18.03 -12.57
C ARG A 47 -0.54 16.79 -13.37
N ARG A 48 -1.31 15.70 -13.33
CA ARG A 48 -1.00 14.40 -13.95
C ARG A 48 0.28 13.76 -13.39
N GLU A 49 0.69 14.16 -12.18
CA GLU A 49 1.84 13.60 -11.46
C GLU A 49 1.49 12.26 -10.79
N TYR A 50 0.20 12.08 -10.45
CA TYR A 50 -0.30 10.88 -9.78
C TYR A 50 -1.45 10.22 -10.54
N ARG A 51 -1.48 8.89 -10.46
CA ARG A 51 -2.68 8.06 -10.62
C ARG A 51 -3.15 7.65 -9.24
N LEU A 52 -4.46 7.69 -9.01
CA LEU A 52 -5.03 7.23 -7.75
C LEU A 52 -5.44 5.77 -7.90
N VAL A 53 -4.95 4.92 -7.00
CA VAL A 53 -5.22 3.49 -7.00
C VAL A 53 -5.95 3.10 -5.73
N GLN A 54 -6.89 2.16 -5.87
CA GLN A 54 -7.52 1.50 -4.75
C GLN A 54 -6.84 0.15 -4.50
N MET A 55 -6.25 -0.03 -3.33
CA MET A 55 -5.62 -1.29 -2.92
C MET A 55 -6.32 -1.84 -1.66
N PRO A 56 -7.27 -2.77 -1.82
CA PRO A 56 -7.83 -3.50 -0.69
C PRO A 56 -6.79 -4.45 -0.12
N LEU A 57 -6.41 -4.24 1.14
CA LEU A 57 -5.51 -5.11 1.88
C LEU A 57 -6.27 -5.92 2.92
N TYR A 58 -5.85 -7.15 3.15
CA TYR A 58 -6.41 -8.00 4.18
C TYR A 58 -5.34 -8.91 4.80
N ASP A 59 -5.68 -9.55 5.90
CA ASP A 59 -4.84 -10.56 6.56
C ASP A 59 -5.08 -11.92 5.91
N GLU A 60 -4.14 -12.37 5.08
CA GLU A 60 -4.20 -13.68 4.42
C GLU A 60 -3.79 -14.81 5.38
N GLY A 61 -2.81 -14.55 6.26
CA GLY A 61 -2.28 -15.56 7.19
C GLY A 61 -3.09 -15.76 8.47
N GLY A 62 -4.06 -14.89 8.76
CA GLY A 62 -4.89 -14.94 9.96
C GLY A 62 -4.16 -14.59 11.26
N GLN A 63 -2.95 -14.03 11.16
CA GLN A 63 -2.09 -13.67 12.32
C GLN A 63 -2.31 -12.22 12.77
N GLY A 64 -3.03 -11.44 11.97
CA GLY A 64 -3.20 -10.00 12.14
C GLY A 64 -1.91 -9.23 11.87
N GLY A 65 -1.77 -8.11 12.59
CA GLY A 65 -0.64 -7.21 12.46
C GLY A 65 -1.04 -5.85 11.90
N VAL A 66 -0.08 -4.93 11.92
CA VAL A 66 -0.28 -3.58 11.42
C VAL A 66 0.88 -3.25 10.49
N VAL A 67 0.55 -2.77 9.29
CA VAL A 67 1.54 -2.37 8.29
C VAL A 67 1.42 -0.88 8.01
N THR A 68 2.54 -0.23 7.73
CA THR A 68 2.57 1.08 7.09
C THR A 68 2.73 0.89 5.60
N VAL A 69 1.79 1.45 4.85
CA VAL A 69 1.78 1.48 3.38
C VAL A 69 2.18 2.87 2.93
N THR A 70 3.28 3.00 2.19
CA THR A 70 3.81 4.28 1.72
C THR A 70 3.80 4.35 0.21
N SER A 71 3.22 5.42 -0.35
CA SER A 71 3.16 5.69 -1.78
C SER A 71 3.12 7.18 -2.06
N GLY A 72 3.85 7.65 -3.07
CA GLY A 72 3.78 9.06 -3.49
C GLY A 72 4.14 10.08 -2.39
N GLY A 73 4.92 9.66 -1.39
CA GLY A 73 5.25 10.49 -0.22
C GLY A 73 4.12 10.62 0.81
N ILE A 74 3.17 9.68 0.82
CA ILE A 74 2.09 9.56 1.80
C ILE A 74 2.15 8.17 2.42
N SER A 75 2.11 8.11 3.74
CA SER A 75 2.10 6.87 4.52
C SER A 75 0.75 6.69 5.20
N GLN A 76 0.22 5.47 5.19
CA GLN A 76 -1.01 5.08 5.86
C GLN A 76 -0.76 3.86 6.73
N THR A 77 -1.18 3.91 7.99
CA THR A 77 -1.11 2.78 8.91
C THR A 77 -2.39 1.95 8.79
N VAL A 78 -2.23 0.68 8.44
CA VAL A 78 -3.34 -0.22 8.11
C VAL A 78 -3.22 -1.47 8.98
N PRO A 79 -4.13 -1.66 9.96
CA PRO A 79 -4.27 -2.94 10.62
C PRO A 79 -4.83 -3.96 9.63
N LEU A 80 -4.15 -5.09 9.51
CA LEU A 80 -4.58 -6.21 8.71
C LEU A 80 -5.63 -7.00 9.47
N THR A 81 -6.74 -7.26 8.80
CA THR A 81 -7.86 -8.04 9.34
C THR A 81 -8.38 -8.96 8.25
N PRO A 82 -9.13 -10.03 8.58
CA PRO A 82 -9.76 -10.88 7.57
C PRO A 82 -10.71 -10.12 6.63
N ARG A 83 -11.23 -8.97 7.08
CA ARG A 83 -12.05 -8.09 6.24
C ARG A 83 -11.16 -7.12 5.45
N PRO A 84 -11.27 -7.09 4.11
CA PRO A 84 -10.48 -6.17 3.30
C PRO A 84 -10.68 -4.71 3.70
N ARG A 85 -9.57 -4.02 3.90
CA ARG A 85 -9.50 -2.59 4.14
C ARG A 85 -8.92 -1.90 2.92
N THR A 86 -9.73 -1.03 2.35
CA THR A 86 -9.32 -0.22 1.22
C THR A 86 -8.31 0.84 1.62
N VAL A 87 -7.17 0.86 0.93
CA VAL A 87 -6.14 1.90 1.02
C VAL A 87 -6.11 2.66 -0.29
N LEU A 88 -6.09 4.00 -0.24
CA LEU A 88 -5.95 4.83 -1.43
C LEU A 88 -4.51 5.26 -1.62
N LEU A 89 -3.94 4.95 -2.79
CA LEU A 89 -2.53 5.14 -3.05
C LEU A 89 -2.33 6.13 -4.21
N PRO A 90 -1.65 7.26 -3.99
CA PRO A 90 -1.17 8.09 -5.08
C PRO A 90 0.10 7.46 -5.67
N ILE A 91 -0.02 6.89 -6.86
CA ILE A 91 1.02 6.17 -7.58
C ILE A 91 1.60 7.13 -8.65
N ARG A 92 2.92 7.34 -8.65
CA ARG A 92 3.59 8.07 -9.75
C ARG A 92 3.65 7.18 -11.00
N ILE A 93 3.95 7.77 -12.16
CA ILE A 93 4.00 7.04 -13.45
C ILE A 93 4.88 5.77 -13.38
N SER A 94 5.96 5.79 -12.58
CA SER A 94 6.60 4.61 -12.00
C SER A 94 6.34 4.63 -10.49
N GLY A 95 5.46 3.76 -9.99
CA GLY A 95 5.01 3.83 -8.61
C GLY A 95 5.32 2.55 -7.85
N GLN A 96 6.28 2.65 -6.96
CA GLN A 96 6.52 1.67 -5.92
C GLN A 96 5.68 1.99 -4.70
N VAL A 97 5.19 0.95 -4.06
CA VAL A 97 4.48 1.01 -2.79
C VAL A 97 5.28 0.21 -1.77
N ASP A 98 5.73 0.88 -0.74
CA ASP A 98 6.46 0.25 0.34
C ASP A 98 5.48 -0.20 1.42
N ILE A 99 5.58 -1.45 1.84
CA ILE A 99 4.80 -2.05 2.91
C ILE A 99 5.77 -2.58 3.96
N ALA A 100 5.72 -1.98 5.15
CA ALA A 100 6.56 -2.36 6.28
C ALA A 100 5.71 -2.65 7.52
N PRO A 101 6.09 -3.62 8.35
CA PRO A 101 5.40 -3.88 9.62
C PRO A 101 5.65 -2.73 10.60
N VAL A 102 4.62 -2.34 11.35
CA VAL A 102 4.72 -1.27 12.38
C VAL A 102 5.33 -1.81 13.67
N THR A 103 5.09 -3.10 13.97
CA THR A 103 5.59 -3.81 15.14
C THR A 103 6.36 -5.04 14.69
N ASP A 104 7.21 -5.59 15.57
CA ASP A 104 7.93 -6.84 15.31
C ASP A 104 6.95 -7.93 14.84
N PRO A 105 7.09 -8.46 13.61
CA PRO A 105 6.15 -9.41 13.04
C PRO A 105 6.27 -10.82 13.64
N GLY A 106 7.27 -11.04 14.52
CA GLY A 106 7.50 -12.33 15.16
C GLY A 106 7.95 -13.41 14.18
N LEU A 107 7.97 -14.66 14.66
CA LEU A 107 8.44 -15.81 13.85
C LEU A 107 7.49 -16.17 12.70
N ALA A 108 6.19 -15.95 12.89
CA ALA A 108 5.18 -16.23 11.87
C ALA A 108 5.23 -15.22 10.71
N GLY A 109 5.75 -14.01 10.95
CA GLY A 109 5.71 -12.93 9.99
C GLY A 109 4.33 -12.27 9.91
N VAL A 110 4.25 -11.21 9.11
CA VAL A 110 2.98 -10.58 8.71
C VAL A 110 2.69 -11.01 7.28
N ALA A 111 1.52 -11.62 7.05
CA ALA A 111 1.12 -12.17 5.76
C ALA A 111 -0.02 -11.35 5.13
N PRO A 112 0.28 -10.22 4.47
CA PRO A 112 -0.73 -9.43 3.83
C PRO A 112 -1.23 -10.11 2.54
N GLY A 113 -2.52 -9.96 2.27
CA GLY A 113 -3.12 -10.21 0.96
C GLY A 113 -3.59 -8.91 0.34
N ALA A 114 -3.64 -8.86 -0.98
CA ALA A 114 -4.21 -7.74 -1.73
C ALA A 114 -5.29 -8.22 -2.70
N ILE A 115 -6.29 -7.39 -2.97
CA ILE A 115 -7.26 -7.64 -4.04
C ILE A 115 -6.86 -6.82 -5.25
N THR A 116 -6.45 -7.51 -6.30
CA THR A 116 -5.98 -6.93 -7.58
C THR A 116 -7.10 -6.99 -8.62
N VAL A 117 -6.86 -6.45 -9.81
CA VAL A 117 -7.79 -6.62 -10.95
C VAL A 117 -7.98 -8.08 -11.36
N LEU A 118 -7.03 -8.95 -11.03
CA LEU A 118 -7.08 -10.40 -11.31
C LEU A 118 -7.77 -11.17 -10.18
N GLY A 119 -8.11 -10.51 -9.08
CA GLY A 119 -8.74 -11.11 -7.89
C GLY A 119 -7.84 -11.05 -6.65
N PRO A 120 -8.24 -11.74 -5.56
CA PRO A 120 -7.42 -11.86 -4.36
C PRO A 120 -6.06 -12.50 -4.69
N THR A 121 -4.98 -11.91 -4.19
CA THR A 121 -3.62 -12.36 -4.44
C THR A 121 -2.83 -12.29 -3.13
N PRO A 122 -2.25 -13.42 -2.67
CA PRO A 122 -1.38 -13.41 -1.50
C PRO A 122 -0.12 -12.61 -1.82
N LEU A 123 0.34 -11.78 -0.89
CA LEU A 123 1.62 -11.09 -1.00
C LEU A 123 2.70 -11.85 -0.22
N PRO A 124 3.99 -11.58 -0.47
CA PRO A 124 5.07 -12.14 0.33
C PRO A 124 4.87 -11.86 1.82
N VAL A 125 5.12 -12.89 2.63
CA VAL A 125 5.15 -12.77 4.09
C VAL A 125 6.35 -11.89 4.47
N ILE A 126 6.11 -10.92 5.34
CA ILE A 126 7.12 -9.96 5.80
C ILE A 126 7.58 -10.40 7.19
N HIS A 127 8.83 -10.84 7.29
CA HIS A 127 9.48 -11.19 8.55
C HIS A 127 10.23 -9.99 9.15
N ARG A 128 10.91 -10.23 10.27
CA ARG A 128 11.71 -9.20 10.95
C ARG A 128 12.80 -8.71 10.01
N ASP A 129 13.02 -7.39 10.02
CA ASP A 129 13.99 -6.71 9.17
C ASP A 129 13.70 -6.84 7.66
N GLU A 130 12.46 -7.20 7.28
CA GLU A 130 12.02 -7.22 5.89
C GLU A 130 11.06 -6.07 5.57
N MET A 131 11.05 -5.67 4.31
CA MET A 131 10.08 -4.74 3.75
C MET A 131 9.63 -5.24 2.39
N LEU A 132 8.33 -5.14 2.11
CA LEU A 132 7.78 -5.46 0.81
C LEU A 132 7.67 -4.20 -0.05
N VAL A 133 8.27 -4.24 -1.23
CA VAL A 133 8.14 -3.23 -2.28
C VAL A 133 7.25 -3.81 -3.37
N LEU A 134 6.09 -3.17 -3.56
CA LEU A 134 5.18 -3.52 -4.63
C LEU A 134 5.37 -2.58 -5.82
N ASP A 135 5.71 -3.13 -6.98
CA ASP A 135 5.63 -2.42 -8.25
C ASP A 135 4.17 -2.41 -8.69
N VAL A 136 3.55 -1.22 -8.70
CA VAL A 136 2.14 -1.09 -9.07
C VAL A 136 2.02 -0.68 -10.53
N ILE A 137 1.35 -1.55 -11.30
CA ILE A 137 0.91 -1.25 -12.65
C ILE A 137 -0.54 -0.78 -12.59
N VAL A 138 -0.77 0.41 -13.12
CA VAL A 138 -2.10 1.02 -13.18
C VAL A 138 -2.73 0.68 -14.53
N GLN A 139 -3.95 0.13 -14.52
CA GLN A 139 -4.74 -0.16 -15.72
C GLN A 139 -6.08 0.57 -15.72
#